data_AF-A0AAX6MBW1-F1
#
_entry.id   AF-A0AAX6MBW1-F1
#
_cell.length_a   1.000
_cell.length_b   1.000
_cell.length_c   1.000
_cell.angle_alpha   90.00
_cell.angle_beta   90.00
_cell.angle_gamma   90.00
#
_symmetry.space_group_name_H-M   'P 1'
#
loop_
_entity.id
_entity.type
_entity.pdbx_description
1 polymer ?
#
loop_
_entity_poly.entity_id
_entity_poly.type
_entity_poly.pdbx_seq_one_letter_code
_entity_poly.pdbx_strand_id
1 'polypeptide(L)'
;MEYCAYGVFWKSVGDAMGIEYKGLLANAESGWRDGTEFIDDVAAWAQSYEVQAMKPSLICAKPAEALIPMITYWVPWFAKPFAADIAISLLGGRVREAFMLPEPDIAAVATVYSLLVIRRFVLRHLALPRFFEFKRLRDPDPKTGRMTQWVPYGNYPFYTQPTIWNRWGPVAWAKWLYGGKLPGDNPEEYMPQGYLFTDIGPKSRMGLGIEEMENDVERIKASKWAGCPF
;
A
#
# COMPACT_ATOMS: atom_id res chain seq x y z
N MET A 1 13.91 6.87 -16.13
CA MET A 1 14.66 6.67 -14.87
C MET A 1 13.76 6.09 -13.77
N GLU A 2 12.63 6.72 -13.42
CA GLU A 2 11.75 6.20 -12.35
C GLU A 2 11.22 4.79 -12.62
N TYR A 3 10.80 4.48 -13.85
CA TYR A 3 10.34 3.13 -14.23
C TYR A 3 11.42 2.05 -14.04
N CYS A 4 12.66 2.35 -14.42
CA CYS A 4 13.81 1.46 -14.20
C CYS A 4 14.09 1.28 -12.70
N ALA A 5 14.05 2.36 -11.92
CA ALA A 5 14.25 2.31 -10.47
C ALA A 5 13.18 1.45 -9.76
N TYR A 6 11.92 1.52 -10.21
CA TYR A 6 10.88 0.60 -9.76
C TYR A 6 11.22 -0.86 -10.04
N GLY A 7 11.76 -1.15 -11.23
CA GLY A 7 12.13 -2.52 -11.59
C GLY A 7 13.30 -3.06 -10.80
N VAL A 8 14.32 -2.25 -10.59
CA VAL A 8 15.44 -2.55 -9.68
C VAL A 8 14.92 -2.86 -8.28
N PHE A 9 14.07 -1.99 -7.72
CA PHE A 9 13.51 -2.19 -6.38
C PHE A 9 12.72 -3.49 -6.28
N TRP A 10 11.78 -3.73 -7.20
CA TRP A 10 10.94 -4.93 -7.18
C TRP A 10 11.71 -6.22 -7.46
N LYS A 11 12.77 -6.16 -8.28
CA LYS A 11 13.68 -7.30 -8.49
C LYS A 11 14.40 -7.66 -7.18
N SER A 12 14.97 -6.66 -6.50
CA SER A 12 15.64 -6.88 -5.21
C SER A 12 14.69 -7.44 -4.15
N VAL A 13 13.44 -6.97 -4.11
CA VAL A 13 12.41 -7.53 -3.21
C VAL A 13 12.12 -8.99 -3.56
N GLY A 14 11.89 -9.31 -4.83
CA GLY A 14 11.59 -10.67 -5.25
C GLY A 14 12.74 -11.65 -5.01
N ASP A 15 13.98 -11.22 -5.23
CA ASP A 15 15.17 -12.01 -4.90
C ASP A 15 15.32 -12.25 -3.40
N ALA A 16 15.08 -11.23 -2.58
CA ALA A 16 15.09 -11.35 -1.13
C ALA A 16 14.00 -12.32 -0.61
N MET A 17 12.85 -12.34 -1.30
CA MET A 17 11.76 -13.29 -1.06
C MET A 17 12.04 -14.70 -1.61
N GLY A 18 13.12 -14.90 -2.37
CA GLY A 18 13.48 -16.20 -2.95
C GLY A 18 12.59 -16.62 -4.13
N ILE A 19 12.00 -15.66 -4.85
CA ILE A 19 11.14 -15.95 -6.00
C ILE A 19 12.00 -16.47 -7.16
N GLU A 20 11.66 -17.65 -7.67
CA GLU A 20 12.29 -18.23 -8.86
C GLU A 20 11.59 -17.76 -10.14
N TYR A 21 12.36 -17.22 -11.09
CA TYR A 21 11.85 -16.69 -12.35
C TYR A 21 12.04 -17.62 -13.55
N LYS A 22 12.92 -18.62 -13.42
CA LYS A 22 13.28 -19.52 -14.52
C LYS A 22 12.07 -20.34 -14.97
N GLY A 23 11.88 -20.44 -16.28
CA GLY A 23 10.72 -21.12 -16.88
C GLY A 23 9.39 -20.35 -16.78
N LEU A 24 9.36 -19.19 -16.12
CA LEU A 24 8.17 -18.33 -16.03
C LEU A 24 8.32 -17.05 -16.83
N LEU A 25 9.45 -16.36 -16.70
CA LEU A 25 9.75 -15.12 -17.40
C LEU A 25 10.66 -15.40 -18.61
N ALA A 26 10.44 -14.68 -19.71
CA ALA A 26 11.08 -14.97 -21.00
C ALA A 26 12.61 -14.79 -20.95
N ASN A 27 13.08 -13.76 -20.24
CA ASN A 27 14.49 -13.41 -20.18
C ASN A 27 15.18 -13.91 -18.89
N ALA A 28 14.51 -14.74 -18.08
CA ALA A 28 15.07 -15.23 -16.82
C ALA A 28 16.33 -16.11 -17.00
N GLU A 29 16.47 -16.78 -18.14
CA GLU A 29 17.63 -17.62 -18.44
C GLU A 29 18.82 -16.84 -19.01
N SER A 30 18.53 -15.87 -19.89
CA SER A 30 19.55 -14.98 -20.49
C SER A 30 20.00 -13.88 -19.54
N GLY A 31 19.19 -13.57 -18.52
CA GLY A 31 19.31 -12.38 -17.69
C GLY A 31 18.63 -11.17 -18.33
N TRP A 32 18.41 -10.14 -17.51
CA TRP A 32 17.87 -8.83 -17.92
C TRP A 32 18.99 -7.80 -17.90
N ARG A 33 18.96 -6.83 -18.83
CA ARG A 33 19.96 -5.76 -18.89
C ARG A 33 19.76 -4.71 -17.81
N ASP A 34 18.52 -4.39 -17.48
CA ASP A 34 18.15 -3.40 -16.49
C ASP A 34 16.75 -3.64 -15.90
N GLY A 35 16.33 -2.77 -14.97
CA GLY A 35 15.03 -2.87 -14.33
C GLY A 35 13.83 -2.66 -15.27
N THR A 36 14.02 -2.02 -16.43
CA THR A 36 12.92 -1.85 -17.40
C THR A 36 12.61 -3.16 -18.07
N GLU A 37 13.63 -3.87 -18.54
CA GLU A 37 13.46 -5.17 -19.20
C GLU A 37 12.86 -6.21 -18.25
N PHE A 38 13.24 -6.18 -16.97
CA PHE A 38 12.63 -7.04 -15.96
C PHE A 38 11.14 -6.74 -15.73
N ILE A 39 10.76 -5.47 -15.54
CA ILE A 39 9.33 -5.15 -15.34
C ILE A 39 8.52 -5.47 -16.58
N ASP A 40 9.03 -5.20 -17.78
CA ASP A 40 8.31 -5.48 -19.02
C ASP A 40 8.02 -6.99 -19.15
N ASP A 41 8.99 -7.84 -18.81
CA ASP A 41 8.86 -9.30 -18.82
C ASP A 41 7.83 -9.78 -17.77
N VAL A 42 7.91 -9.24 -16.53
CA VAL A 42 6.91 -9.49 -15.49
C VAL A 42 5.51 -9.04 -15.91
N ALA A 43 5.39 -7.88 -16.55
CA ALA A 43 4.11 -7.35 -17.01
C ALA A 43 3.51 -8.20 -18.13
N ALA A 44 4.33 -8.66 -19.09
CA ALA A 44 3.90 -9.56 -20.15
C ALA A 44 3.43 -10.91 -19.56
N TRP A 45 4.20 -11.49 -18.64
CA TRP A 45 3.80 -12.69 -17.90
C TRP A 45 2.47 -12.47 -17.15
N ALA A 46 2.35 -11.40 -16.38
CA ALA A 46 1.15 -11.10 -15.61
C ALA A 46 -0.09 -10.96 -16.49
N GLN A 47 0.01 -10.26 -17.63
CA GLN A 47 -1.10 -10.13 -18.58
C GLN A 47 -1.54 -11.50 -19.12
N SER A 48 -0.59 -12.37 -19.48
CA SER A 48 -0.90 -13.73 -19.94
C SER A 48 -1.54 -14.60 -18.85
N TYR A 49 -1.07 -14.48 -17.62
CA TYR A 49 -1.58 -15.20 -16.47
C TYR A 49 -2.99 -14.73 -16.10
N GLU A 50 -3.24 -13.42 -16.09
CA GLU A 50 -4.56 -12.83 -15.83
C GLU A 50 -5.62 -13.32 -16.82
N VAL A 51 -5.25 -13.50 -18.10
CA VAL A 51 -6.17 -14.07 -19.11
C VAL A 51 -6.67 -15.46 -18.71
N GLN A 52 -5.80 -16.27 -18.13
CA GLN A 52 -6.06 -17.67 -17.79
C GLN A 52 -6.69 -17.84 -16.41
N ALA A 53 -6.15 -17.15 -15.41
CA ALA A 53 -6.45 -17.38 -14.00
C ALA A 53 -7.43 -16.36 -13.39
N MET A 54 -7.50 -15.14 -13.91
CA MET A 54 -8.38 -14.08 -13.35
C MET A 54 -9.81 -14.24 -13.87
N LYS A 55 -10.49 -15.29 -13.39
CA LYS A 55 -11.88 -15.65 -13.77
C LYS A 55 -12.89 -15.28 -12.67
N PRO A 56 -14.17 -15.08 -13.01
CA PRO A 56 -15.24 -14.84 -12.03
C PRO A 56 -15.30 -15.93 -10.97
N SER A 57 -15.23 -15.53 -9.69
CA SER A 57 -15.27 -16.47 -8.56
C SER A 57 -15.95 -15.87 -7.34
N LEU A 58 -16.92 -16.61 -6.78
CA LEU A 58 -17.62 -16.24 -5.53
C LEU A 58 -16.68 -16.13 -4.33
N ILE A 59 -15.56 -16.85 -4.35
CA ILE A 59 -14.54 -16.77 -3.29
C ILE A 59 -13.82 -15.42 -3.38
N CYS A 60 -13.52 -14.96 -4.59
CA CYS A 60 -12.83 -13.70 -4.84
C CYS A 60 -13.75 -12.47 -4.67
N ALA A 61 -15.06 -12.62 -4.89
CA ALA A 61 -16.04 -11.56 -4.68
C ALA A 61 -16.17 -11.14 -3.20
N LYS A 62 -16.15 -12.09 -2.27
CA LYS A 62 -16.33 -11.83 -0.83
C LYS A 62 -15.36 -10.79 -0.26
N PRO A 63 -14.03 -10.87 -0.47
CA PRO A 63 -13.11 -9.82 -0.06
C PRO A 63 -13.41 -8.46 -0.70
N ALA A 64 -13.80 -8.43 -1.97
CA ALA A 64 -14.10 -7.19 -2.67
C ALA A 64 -15.32 -6.48 -2.08
N GLU A 65 -16.39 -7.24 -1.79
CA GLU A 65 -17.60 -6.74 -1.12
C GLU A 65 -17.32 -6.21 0.29
N ALA A 66 -16.41 -6.85 1.03
CA ALA A 66 -16.00 -6.41 2.36
C ALA A 66 -15.09 -5.16 2.32
N LEU A 67 -14.26 -5.03 1.29
CA LEU A 67 -13.27 -3.96 1.17
C LEU A 67 -13.88 -2.61 0.79
N ILE A 68 -14.88 -2.58 -0.10
CA ILE A 68 -15.50 -1.32 -0.57
C ILE A 68 -16.04 -0.47 0.61
N PRO A 69 -16.79 -1.02 1.58
CA PRO A 69 -17.20 -0.29 2.78
C PRO A 69 -16.02 0.19 3.65
N MET A 70 -14.92 -0.55 3.70
CA MET A 70 -13.73 -0.16 4.48
C MET A 70 -13.01 1.04 3.84
N ILE A 71 -12.92 1.08 2.51
CA ILE A 71 -12.32 2.22 1.78
C ILE A 71 -13.23 3.45 1.87
N THR A 72 -14.54 3.26 1.79
CA THR A 72 -15.54 4.33 1.87
C THR A 72 -15.97 4.66 3.30
N TYR A 73 -15.20 4.24 4.30
CA TYR A 73 -15.56 4.37 5.72
C TYR A 73 -15.90 5.80 6.13
N TRP A 74 -15.10 6.78 5.67
CA TRP A 74 -15.28 8.20 5.98
C TRP A 74 -16.29 8.92 5.10
N VAL A 75 -16.88 8.23 4.12
CA VAL A 75 -17.84 8.83 3.20
C VAL A 75 -19.21 8.87 3.88
N PRO A 76 -19.89 10.02 3.92
CA PRO A 76 -21.26 10.12 4.43
C PRO A 76 -22.21 9.16 3.71
N TRP A 77 -23.20 8.62 4.43
CA TRP A 77 -24.09 7.58 3.94
C TRP A 77 -24.71 7.87 2.56
N PHE A 78 -25.06 9.13 2.27
CA PHE A 78 -25.68 9.54 1.01
C PHE A 78 -24.71 9.51 -0.18
N ALA A 79 -23.41 9.70 0.07
CA ALA A 79 -22.37 9.72 -0.97
C ALA A 79 -21.69 8.35 -1.12
N LYS A 80 -21.98 7.38 -0.24
CA LYS A 80 -21.37 6.04 -0.28
C LYS A 80 -21.58 5.30 -1.61
N PRO A 81 -22.78 5.30 -2.23
CA PRO A 81 -22.96 4.62 -3.51
C PRO A 81 -22.04 5.19 -4.59
N PHE A 82 -21.99 6.53 -4.71
CA PHE A 82 -21.12 7.20 -5.66
C PHE A 82 -19.63 6.97 -5.37
N ALA A 83 -19.22 6.96 -4.10
CA ALA A 83 -17.85 6.67 -3.72
C ALA A 83 -17.46 5.20 -3.95
N ALA A 84 -18.41 4.27 -3.84
CA ALA A 84 -18.22 2.88 -4.21
C ALA A 84 -18.00 2.74 -5.72
N ASP A 85 -18.81 3.43 -6.54
CA ASP A 85 -18.62 3.45 -8.00
C ASP A 85 -17.27 4.07 -8.39
N ILE A 86 -16.83 5.11 -7.69
CA ILE A 86 -15.47 5.67 -7.83
C ILE A 86 -14.42 4.59 -7.54
N ALA A 87 -14.53 3.87 -6.42
CA ALA A 87 -13.57 2.82 -6.05
C ALA A 87 -13.55 1.68 -7.08
N ILE A 88 -14.73 1.26 -7.55
CA ILE A 88 -14.89 0.23 -8.58
C ILE A 88 -14.30 0.72 -9.92
N SER A 89 -14.51 1.98 -10.30
CA SER A 89 -13.99 2.54 -11.57
C SER A 89 -12.46 2.55 -11.68
N LEU A 90 -11.76 2.55 -10.54
CA LEU A 90 -10.30 2.46 -10.47
C LEU A 90 -9.78 1.04 -10.70
N LEU A 91 -10.64 0.02 -10.61
CA LEU A 91 -10.30 -1.37 -10.88
C LEU A 91 -10.33 -1.64 -12.39
N GLY A 92 -9.33 -2.37 -12.88
CA GLY A 92 -9.28 -2.85 -14.28
C GLY A 92 -10.49 -3.72 -14.61
N GLY A 93 -10.89 -3.74 -15.90
CA GLY A 93 -12.08 -4.50 -16.35
C GLY A 93 -12.06 -5.97 -15.92
N ARG A 94 -10.93 -6.66 -16.15
CA ARG A 94 -10.73 -8.06 -15.74
C ARG A 94 -10.91 -8.28 -14.23
N VAL A 95 -10.43 -7.34 -13.41
CA VAL A 95 -10.53 -7.42 -11.95
C VAL A 95 -11.99 -7.29 -11.51
N ARG A 96 -12.72 -6.35 -12.12
CA ARG A 96 -14.16 -6.17 -11.84
C ARG A 96 -14.96 -7.41 -12.18
N GLU A 97 -14.70 -8.01 -13.35
CA GLU A 97 -15.34 -9.27 -13.77
C GLU A 97 -14.98 -10.43 -12.84
N ALA A 98 -13.71 -10.59 -12.48
CA ALA A 98 -13.24 -11.66 -11.60
C ALA A 98 -13.86 -11.58 -10.19
N PHE A 99 -14.05 -10.36 -9.68
CA PHE A 99 -14.73 -10.10 -8.41
C PHE A 99 -16.25 -10.01 -8.53
N MET A 100 -16.81 -10.13 -9.74
CA MET A 100 -18.25 -10.00 -10.02
C MET A 100 -18.85 -8.71 -9.45
N LEU A 101 -18.08 -7.62 -9.53
CA LEU A 101 -18.52 -6.30 -9.08
C LEU A 101 -19.46 -5.68 -10.11
N PRO A 102 -20.44 -4.86 -9.67
CA PRO A 102 -21.33 -4.17 -10.59
C PRO A 102 -20.56 -3.18 -11.46
N GLU A 103 -21.13 -2.85 -12.62
CA GLU A 103 -20.58 -1.79 -13.46
C GLU A 103 -20.76 -0.43 -12.77
N PRO A 104 -19.69 0.39 -12.68
CA PRO A 104 -19.76 1.70 -12.05
C PRO A 104 -20.53 2.67 -12.94
N ASP A 105 -21.22 3.62 -12.32
CA ASP A 105 -21.93 4.67 -13.05
C ASP A 105 -20.99 5.53 -13.92
N ILE A 106 -21.49 5.94 -15.09
CA ILE A 106 -20.73 6.70 -16.08
C ILE A 106 -20.28 8.05 -15.49
N ALA A 107 -21.10 8.67 -14.64
CA ALA A 107 -20.72 9.94 -14.01
C ALA A 107 -19.55 9.76 -13.03
N ALA A 108 -19.52 8.66 -12.27
CA ALA A 108 -18.41 8.34 -11.37
C ALA A 108 -17.12 8.10 -12.15
N VAL A 109 -17.19 7.31 -13.23
CA VAL A 109 -16.07 7.06 -14.15
C VAL A 109 -15.55 8.38 -14.72
N ALA A 110 -16.42 9.18 -15.34
CA ALA A 110 -16.03 10.46 -15.95
C ALA A 110 -15.38 11.41 -14.93
N THR A 111 -15.91 11.44 -13.70
CA THR A 111 -15.35 12.24 -12.60
C THR A 111 -13.93 11.79 -12.25
N VAL A 112 -13.71 10.50 -12.04
CA VAL A 112 -12.40 9.95 -11.66
C VAL A 112 -11.35 10.21 -12.73
N TYR A 113 -11.65 9.89 -13.99
CA TYR A 113 -10.70 10.10 -15.08
C TYR A 113 -10.39 11.59 -15.28
N SER A 114 -11.39 12.47 -15.16
CA SER A 114 -11.18 13.92 -15.21
C SER A 114 -10.26 14.40 -14.08
N LEU A 115 -10.50 13.95 -12.84
CA LEU A 115 -9.67 14.29 -11.69
C LEU A 115 -8.23 13.77 -11.84
N LEU A 116 -8.03 12.57 -12.41
CA LEU A 116 -6.69 12.04 -12.68
C LEU A 116 -5.95 12.86 -13.74
N VAL A 117 -6.64 13.30 -14.81
CA VAL A 117 -6.07 14.18 -15.83
C VAL A 117 -5.70 15.54 -15.24
N ILE A 118 -6.60 16.14 -14.45
CA ILE A 118 -6.33 17.41 -13.76
C ILE A 118 -5.13 17.25 -12.82
N ARG A 119 -5.10 16.19 -12.01
CA ARG A 119 -3.98 15.90 -11.12
C ARG A 119 -2.66 15.78 -11.88
N ARG A 120 -2.65 15.05 -13.00
CA ARG A 120 -1.46 14.94 -13.85
C ARG A 120 -0.99 16.31 -14.34
N PHE A 121 -1.90 17.16 -14.78
CA PHE A 121 -1.59 18.52 -15.22
C PHE A 121 -1.00 19.37 -14.08
N VAL A 122 -1.65 19.39 -12.92
CA VAL A 122 -1.21 20.13 -11.74
C VAL A 122 0.17 19.66 -11.28
N LEU A 123 0.38 18.35 -11.14
CA LEU A 123 1.66 17.82 -10.69
C LEU A 123 2.79 18.06 -11.70
N ARG A 124 2.48 18.10 -12.99
CA ARG A 124 3.49 18.32 -14.04
C ARG A 124 3.89 19.79 -14.20
N HIS A 125 2.96 20.71 -14.01
CA HIS A 125 3.16 22.13 -14.38
C HIS A 125 3.09 23.11 -13.21
N LEU A 126 2.39 22.78 -12.12
CA LEU A 126 2.13 23.71 -11.02
C LEU A 126 2.81 23.27 -9.71
N ALA A 127 3.12 21.98 -9.54
CA ALA A 127 3.81 21.50 -8.35
C ALA A 127 5.31 21.81 -8.44
N LEU A 128 5.85 22.43 -7.39
CA LEU A 128 7.28 22.66 -7.25
C LEU A 128 8.00 21.33 -6.98
N PRO A 129 9.28 21.20 -7.39
CA PRO A 129 10.09 20.04 -7.01
C PRO A 129 10.13 19.91 -5.49
N ARG A 130 10.09 18.66 -5.00
CA ARG A 130 10.14 18.39 -3.56
C ARG A 130 11.54 18.71 -3.03
N PHE A 131 11.65 19.72 -2.18
CA PHE A 131 12.93 20.12 -1.57
C PHE A 131 13.30 19.32 -0.32
N PHE A 132 12.31 18.73 0.36
CA PHE A 132 12.52 17.99 1.59
C PHE A 132 11.84 16.63 1.53
N GLU A 133 12.51 15.61 2.07
CA GLU A 133 11.89 14.30 2.21
C GLU A 133 10.75 14.37 3.23
N PHE A 134 9.63 13.70 2.92
CA PHE A 134 8.55 13.54 3.88
C PHE A 134 8.76 12.23 4.63
N LYS A 135 9.32 12.29 5.84
CA LYS A 135 9.46 11.13 6.72
C LYS A 135 8.12 10.79 7.38
N ARG A 136 7.50 9.68 6.98
CA ARG A 136 6.28 9.18 7.62
C ARG A 136 6.57 8.54 8.98
N LEU A 137 7.67 7.81 9.08
CA LEU A 137 8.15 7.19 10.31
C LEU A 137 9.07 8.16 11.04
N ARG A 138 8.92 8.23 12.37
CA ARG A 138 9.89 8.88 13.25
C ARG A 138 11.08 7.98 13.47
N ASP A 139 12.21 8.59 13.78
CA ASP A 139 13.39 7.85 14.23
C ASP A 139 13.01 7.05 15.50
N PRO A 140 13.54 5.82 15.65
CA PRO A 140 13.28 5.00 16.83
C PRO A 140 13.62 5.75 18.12
N ASP A 141 12.79 5.61 19.15
CA ASP A 141 13.09 6.18 20.46
C ASP A 141 14.40 5.55 21.02
N PRO A 142 15.43 6.36 21.36
CA PRO A 142 16.71 5.85 21.85
C PRO A 142 16.61 4.96 23.10
N LYS A 143 15.55 5.11 23.91
CA LYS A 143 15.37 4.33 25.14
C LYS A 143 14.63 3.02 24.91
N THR A 144 13.60 3.06 24.07
CA THR A 144 12.66 1.93 23.92
C THR A 144 12.81 1.20 22.59
N GLY A 145 13.52 1.78 21.61
CA GLY A 145 13.61 1.28 20.24
C GLY A 145 12.30 1.37 19.44
N ARG A 146 11.21 1.90 20.05
CA ARG A 146 9.88 1.92 19.42
C ARG A 146 9.79 3.01 18.36
N MET A 147 9.16 2.65 17.25
CA MET A 147 8.91 3.53 16.12
C MET A 147 7.48 4.07 16.19
N THR A 148 7.32 5.35 15.86
CA THR A 148 6.01 6.01 15.80
C THR A 148 5.80 6.69 14.46
N GLN A 149 4.54 6.88 14.08
CA GLN A 149 4.17 7.57 12.85
C GLN A 149 3.99 9.07 13.12
N TRP A 150 4.47 9.91 12.19
CA TRP A 150 4.26 11.35 12.24
C TRP A 150 2.78 11.73 12.04
N VAL A 151 2.12 11.05 11.12
CA VAL A 151 0.73 11.27 10.72
C VAL A 151 0.03 9.91 10.69
N PRO A 152 -1.21 9.81 11.20
CA PRO A 152 -1.96 8.55 11.18
C PRO A 152 -2.16 8.06 9.74
N TYR A 153 -2.02 6.75 9.54
CA TYR A 153 -2.24 6.08 8.27
C TYR A 153 -3.45 5.14 8.34
N GLY A 154 -4.37 5.28 7.39
CA GLY A 154 -5.62 4.51 7.37
C GLY A 154 -6.74 5.12 8.22
N ASN A 155 -7.71 4.28 8.58
CA ASN A 155 -8.94 4.72 9.28
C ASN A 155 -8.76 4.90 10.79
N TYR A 156 -7.75 4.27 11.39
CA TYR A 156 -7.52 4.29 12.84
C TYR A 156 -6.12 4.82 13.18
N PRO A 157 -5.93 5.43 14.35
CA PRO A 157 -4.69 6.11 14.71
C PRO A 157 -3.60 5.16 15.27
N PHE A 158 -3.31 4.06 14.56
CA PHE A 158 -2.27 3.12 14.97
C PHE A 158 -0.89 3.79 15.04
N TYR A 159 -0.13 3.49 16.09
CA TYR A 159 1.27 3.88 16.28
C TYR A 159 1.54 5.39 16.23
N THR A 160 0.51 6.20 16.47
CA THR A 160 0.57 7.66 16.38
C THR A 160 0.58 8.27 17.77
N GLN A 161 1.58 9.08 18.08
CA GLN A 161 1.65 9.76 19.37
C GLN A 161 0.56 10.85 19.50
N PRO A 162 -0.08 10.99 20.67
CA PRO A 162 -1.08 12.02 20.97
C PRO A 162 -0.44 13.39 21.23
N THR A 163 0.31 13.90 20.26
CA THR A 163 0.83 15.27 20.31
C THR A 163 -0.33 16.28 20.23
N ILE A 164 -0.10 17.52 20.66
CA ILE A 164 -1.12 18.58 20.62
C ILE A 164 -1.69 18.72 19.20
N TRP A 165 -0.83 18.70 18.19
CA TRP A 165 -1.25 18.79 16.79
C TRP A 165 -2.02 17.56 16.31
N ASN A 166 -1.55 16.36 16.65
CA ASN A 166 -2.18 15.11 16.19
C ASN A 166 -3.52 14.82 16.88
N ARG A 167 -3.71 15.30 18.12
CA ARG A 167 -4.93 15.07 18.90
C ARG A 167 -5.93 16.23 18.81
N TRP A 168 -5.46 17.47 18.71
CA TRP A 168 -6.32 18.66 18.78
C TRP A 168 -6.23 19.58 17.55
N GLY A 169 -5.49 19.18 16.51
CA GLY A 169 -5.40 19.93 15.26
C GLY A 169 -6.69 19.89 14.43
N PRO A 170 -6.77 20.69 13.34
CA PRO A 170 -7.98 20.81 12.53
C PRO A 170 -8.47 19.47 11.95
N VAL A 171 -7.53 18.63 11.50
CA VAL A 171 -7.84 17.29 10.97
C VAL A 171 -8.37 16.36 12.07
N ALA A 172 -7.87 16.49 13.30
CA ALA A 172 -8.36 15.70 14.43
C ALA A 172 -9.80 16.08 14.80
N TRP A 173 -10.11 17.38 14.83
CA TRP A 173 -11.48 17.86 15.02
C TRP A 173 -12.45 17.33 13.96
N ALA A 174 -12.06 17.38 12.68
CA ALA A 174 -12.88 16.81 11.61
C ALA A 174 -13.14 15.31 11.83
N LYS A 175 -12.09 14.53 12.11
CA LYS A 175 -12.22 13.09 12.40
C LYS A 175 -13.14 12.82 13.59
N TRP A 176 -12.98 13.57 14.67
CA TRP A 176 -13.79 13.43 15.88
C TRP A 176 -15.28 13.73 15.61
N LEU A 177 -15.56 14.80 14.86
CA LEU A 177 -16.94 15.14 14.45
C LEU A 177 -17.60 14.05 13.60
N TYR A 178 -16.81 13.31 12.81
CA TYR A 178 -17.29 12.14 12.05
C TYR A 178 -17.33 10.84 12.87
N GLY A 179 -17.16 10.89 14.20
CA GLY A 179 -17.20 9.71 15.08
C GLY A 179 -15.90 8.89 15.08
N GLY A 180 -14.84 9.44 14.52
CA GLY A 180 -13.52 8.84 14.44
C GLY A 180 -12.77 8.74 15.77
N LYS A 181 -11.80 7.82 15.83
CA LYS A 181 -10.86 7.71 16.96
C LYS A 181 -9.66 8.62 16.77
N LEU A 182 -9.26 9.29 17.84
CA LEU A 182 -8.09 10.17 17.86
C LEU A 182 -6.87 9.46 18.45
N PRO A 183 -5.64 9.89 18.11
CA PRO A 183 -4.44 9.40 18.76
C PRO A 183 -4.56 9.49 20.29
N GLY A 184 -4.32 8.37 20.97
CA GLY A 184 -4.46 8.24 22.42
C GLY A 184 -5.83 7.78 22.91
N ASP A 185 -6.83 7.67 22.04
CA ASP A 185 -8.04 6.88 22.33
C ASP A 185 -7.67 5.39 22.25
N ASN A 186 -8.31 4.53 23.05
CA ASN A 186 -8.05 3.08 23.14
C ASN A 186 -6.53 2.74 23.07
N PRO A 187 -5.70 3.22 24.00
CA PRO A 187 -4.24 3.14 23.89
C PRO A 187 -3.72 1.70 23.80
N GLU A 188 -4.41 0.73 24.41
CA GLU A 188 -4.06 -0.68 24.30
C GLU A 188 -4.25 -1.23 22.88
N GLU A 189 -5.19 -0.70 22.10
CA GLU A 189 -5.49 -1.15 20.74
C GLU A 189 -4.59 -0.45 19.72
N TYR A 190 -4.50 0.88 19.78
CA TYR A 190 -3.81 1.68 18.77
C TYR A 190 -2.34 1.97 19.09
N MET A 191 -1.85 1.56 20.26
CA MET A 191 -0.42 1.59 20.63
C MET A 191 0.25 2.94 20.36
N PRO A 192 -0.21 4.05 20.99
CA PRO A 192 0.36 5.39 20.78
C PRO A 192 1.84 5.51 21.20
N GLN A 193 2.32 4.60 22.06
CA GLN A 193 3.73 4.46 22.42
C GLN A 193 4.63 3.98 21.25
N GLY A 194 4.03 3.57 20.13
CA GLY A 194 4.75 3.02 18.99
C GLY A 194 4.95 1.51 19.07
N TYR A 195 5.64 0.98 18.07
CA TYR A 195 5.84 -0.46 17.88
C TYR A 195 7.30 -0.79 17.66
N LEU A 196 7.70 -1.99 18.05
CA LEU A 196 8.91 -2.65 17.56
C LEU A 196 8.58 -3.39 16.26
N PHE A 197 9.57 -3.72 15.44
CA PHE A 197 9.34 -4.56 14.25
C PHE A 197 8.66 -5.90 14.59
N THR A 198 9.00 -6.47 15.74
CA THR A 198 8.42 -7.70 16.30
C THR A 198 6.98 -7.55 16.80
N ASP A 199 6.52 -6.32 16.99
CA ASP A 199 5.17 -5.99 17.46
C ASP A 199 4.17 -5.86 16.29
N ILE A 200 4.64 -5.91 15.03
CA ILE A 200 3.79 -5.72 13.85
C ILE A 200 2.90 -6.94 13.66
N GLY A 201 1.58 -6.72 13.72
CA GLY A 201 0.58 -7.73 13.39
C GLY A 201 -0.60 -7.71 14.36
N PRO A 202 -1.45 -8.74 14.30
CA PRO A 202 -2.50 -8.94 15.31
C PRO A 202 -1.89 -9.10 16.70
N LYS A 203 -2.57 -8.62 17.73
CA LYS A 203 -2.11 -8.72 19.14
C LYS A 203 -1.70 -10.14 19.54
N SER A 204 -2.43 -11.15 19.06
CA SER A 204 -2.16 -12.57 19.35
C SER A 204 -0.86 -13.11 18.72
N ARG A 205 -0.26 -12.36 17.80
CA ARG A 205 0.98 -12.74 17.10
C ARG A 205 2.17 -11.84 17.45
N MET A 206 1.98 -10.85 18.33
CA MET A 206 3.05 -9.95 18.75
C MET A 206 4.17 -10.73 19.46
N GLY A 207 5.42 -10.47 19.07
CA GLY A 207 6.60 -11.12 19.65
C GLY A 207 6.82 -12.58 19.23
N LEU A 208 6.03 -13.09 18.27
CA LEU A 208 6.27 -14.41 17.67
C LEU A 208 7.15 -14.26 16.42
N GLY A 209 7.95 -15.30 16.12
CA GLY A 209 8.79 -15.32 14.91
C GLY A 209 10.02 -14.41 14.96
N ILE A 210 10.47 -14.02 16.14
CA ILE A 210 11.63 -13.12 16.31
C ILE A 210 12.90 -13.77 15.75
N GLU A 211 13.16 -15.03 16.10
CA GLU A 211 14.33 -15.78 15.62
C GLU A 211 14.29 -15.98 14.10
N GLU A 212 13.12 -16.31 13.54
CA GLU A 212 12.93 -16.43 12.08
C GLU A 212 13.22 -15.09 11.38
N MET A 213 12.71 -13.98 11.92
CA MET A 213 12.97 -12.64 11.41
C MET A 213 14.46 -12.28 11.48
N GLU A 214 15.14 -12.58 12.59
CA GLU A 214 16.57 -12.31 12.75
C GLU A 214 17.39 -13.11 11.73
N ASN A 215 17.10 -14.40 11.56
CA ASN A 215 17.73 -15.25 10.56
C ASN A 215 17.51 -14.71 9.13
N ASP A 216 16.30 -14.26 8.81
CA ASP A 216 15.99 -13.64 7.52
C ASP A 216 16.72 -12.31 7.32
N VAL A 217 16.81 -11.48 8.37
CA VAL A 217 17.57 -10.22 8.33
C VAL A 217 19.05 -10.49 8.09
N GLU A 218 19.63 -11.50 8.74
CA GLU A 218 21.02 -11.91 8.51
C GLU A 218 21.21 -12.42 7.08
N ARG A 219 20.32 -13.28 6.60
CA ARG A 219 20.33 -13.78 5.21
C ARG A 219 20.26 -12.64 4.20
N ILE A 220 19.36 -11.68 4.40
CA ILE A 220 19.19 -10.52 3.50
C ILE A 220 20.41 -9.59 3.58
N LYS A 221 20.96 -9.33 4.77
CA LYS A 221 22.19 -8.53 4.91
C LYS A 221 23.42 -9.18 4.28
N ALA A 222 23.50 -10.51 4.34
CA ALA A 222 24.55 -11.29 3.68
C ALA A 222 24.39 -11.29 2.16
N SER A 223 23.16 -11.17 1.66
CA SER A 223 22.91 -10.92 0.24
C SER A 223 23.42 -9.53 -0.15
N LYS A 224 23.89 -9.35 -1.39
CA LYS A 224 24.37 -8.05 -1.92
C LYS A 224 23.21 -7.07 -2.18
N TRP A 225 22.27 -6.93 -1.24
CA TRP A 225 21.01 -6.21 -1.40
C TRP A 225 21.17 -4.71 -1.71
N ALA A 226 22.34 -4.13 -1.40
CA ALA A 226 22.63 -2.71 -1.54
C ALA A 226 23.18 -2.32 -2.94
N GLY A 227 23.13 -3.23 -3.93
CA GLY A 227 23.61 -3.01 -5.29
C GLY A 227 22.51 -3.09 -6.36
N CYS A 228 22.88 -2.83 -7.62
CA CYS A 228 22.02 -3.14 -8.76
C CYS A 228 21.86 -4.67 -8.88
N PRO A 229 20.62 -5.21 -8.96
CA PRO A 229 20.36 -6.64 -9.03
C PRO A 229 20.53 -7.24 -10.44
N PHE A 230 20.96 -6.42 -11.40
CA PHE A 230 21.26 -6.78 -12.79
C PHE A 230 22.76 -6.63 -13.02
#